data_AF-A0A5E8AG14-F1
#
_entry.id   AF-A0A5E8AG14-F1
#
_cell.length_a   1.000
_cell.length_b   1.000
_cell.length_c   1.000
_cell.angle_alpha   90.00
_cell.angle_beta   90.00
_cell.angle_gamma   90.00
#
_symmetry.space_group_name_H-M   'P 1'
#
loop_
_entity.id
_entity.type
_entity.pdbx_description
1 polymer ?
#
loop_
_entity_poly.entity_id
_entity_poly.type
_entity_poly.pdbx_seq_one_letter_code
_entity_poly.pdbx_strand_id
1 'polypeptide(L)'
;MTPVAPAVSGAMIRDLLLCERKAALDIPGEPSLRDPVSAFTRMLWREGLQRRHPGVCGEDEIELIFASERCTDIYAIIAKRTDWPLSSYGIKSIAKACGFEWEDVDPGGANSIEWYDRFVETGDGALRNRIVAYNRDDVIASQVVRDALEELETTGVIASFRRPAI
;
A
#
# COMPACT_ATOMS: atom_id res chain seq x y z
N MET A 1 35.12 26.48 -22.62
CA MET A 1 34.56 25.64 -21.54
C MET A 1 34.22 24.30 -22.14
N THR A 2 34.84 23.22 -21.68
CA THR A 2 34.55 21.85 -22.14
C THR A 2 33.17 21.44 -21.60
N PRO A 3 32.26 20.88 -22.41
CA PRO A 3 30.99 20.40 -21.90
C PRO A 3 31.26 19.27 -20.91
N VAL A 4 30.81 19.43 -19.67
CA VAL A 4 30.79 18.31 -18.71
C VAL A 4 29.72 17.35 -19.21
N ALA A 5 30.10 16.10 -19.48
CA ALA A 5 29.14 15.06 -19.83
C ALA A 5 28.08 14.96 -18.73
N PRO A 6 26.78 14.89 -19.06
CA PRO A 6 25.73 14.81 -18.05
C PRO A 6 25.98 13.60 -17.14
N ALA A 7 25.90 13.82 -15.83
CA ALA A 7 26.08 12.76 -14.85
C ALA A 7 24.95 11.74 -15.03
N VAL A 8 25.32 10.51 -15.40
CA VAL A 8 24.37 9.39 -15.48
C VAL A 8 24.04 8.95 -14.06
N SER A 9 22.79 9.12 -13.64
CA SER A 9 22.33 8.63 -12.35
C SER A 9 21.91 7.16 -12.43
N GLY A 10 21.90 6.46 -11.29
CA GLY A 10 21.38 5.08 -11.23
C GLY A 10 19.93 4.96 -11.71
N ALA A 11 19.12 6.00 -11.49
CA ALA A 11 17.75 6.05 -12.00
C ALA A 11 17.72 6.07 -13.54
N MET A 12 18.60 6.83 -14.19
CA MET A 12 18.67 6.89 -15.67
C MET A 12 19.05 5.53 -16.29
N ILE A 13 19.92 4.76 -15.63
CA ILE A 13 20.29 3.41 -16.10
C ILE A 13 19.13 2.42 -15.87
N ARG A 14 18.45 2.53 -14.73
CA ARG A 14 17.28 1.71 -14.41
C ARG A 14 16.15 1.94 -15.42
N ASP A 15 15.86 3.18 -15.77
CA ASP A 15 14.81 3.53 -16.74
C ASP A 15 15.08 2.97 -18.15
N LEU A 16 16.36 2.70 -18.49
CA LEU A 16 16.75 2.03 -19.73
C LEU A 16 16.66 0.48 -19.66
N LEU A 17 16.63 -0.09 -18.45
CA LEU A 17 16.67 -1.55 -18.22
C LEU A 17 15.32 -2.13 -17.78
N LEU A 18 14.53 -1.36 -17.03
CA LEU A 18 13.16 -1.75 -16.70
C LEU A 18 12.29 -1.45 -17.91
N CYS A 19 11.79 -2.51 -18.54
CA CYS A 19 10.70 -2.41 -19.51
C CYS A 19 9.62 -1.51 -18.91
N GLU A 20 9.21 -0.46 -19.64
CA GLU A 20 8.15 0.50 -19.30
C GLU A 20 6.78 -0.19 -19.16
N ARG A 21 6.66 -1.21 -18.31
CA ARG A 21 5.36 -1.67 -17.89
C ARG A 21 4.90 -0.65 -16.86
N LYS A 22 4.30 0.42 -17.39
CA LYS A 22 3.77 1.61 -16.71
C LYS A 22 2.87 1.20 -15.55
N ALA A 23 2.89 1.94 -14.44
CA ALA A 23 1.95 1.72 -13.35
C ALA A 23 0.48 1.80 -13.85
N ALA A 24 0.27 2.57 -14.93
CA ALA A 24 -0.98 2.64 -15.69
C ALA A 24 -1.49 1.30 -16.26
N LEU A 25 -0.67 0.26 -16.42
CA LEU A 25 -1.16 -1.05 -16.84
C LEU A 25 -1.72 -1.88 -15.69
N ASP A 26 -1.36 -1.58 -14.44
CA ASP A 26 -1.79 -2.36 -13.28
C ASP A 26 -3.02 -1.75 -12.57
N ILE A 27 -3.22 -0.43 -12.65
CA ILE A 27 -4.36 0.25 -11.98
C ILE A 27 -5.57 0.37 -12.93
N PRO A 28 -5.49 1.08 -14.09
CA PRO A 28 -6.58 1.11 -15.07
C PRO A 28 -6.47 0.06 -16.19
N GLY A 29 -5.38 -0.69 -16.29
CA GLY A 29 -5.18 -1.67 -17.37
C GLY A 29 -5.99 -2.97 -17.22
N GLU A 30 -5.88 -3.82 -18.24
CA GLU A 30 -6.59 -5.11 -18.37
C GLU A 30 -6.34 -6.00 -17.14
N PRO A 31 -7.40 -6.39 -16.39
CA PRO A 31 -7.28 -7.26 -15.23
C PRO A 31 -6.42 -8.49 -15.43
N SER A 32 -6.54 -9.18 -16.57
CA SER A 32 -5.79 -10.41 -16.84
C SER A 32 -4.27 -10.21 -16.94
N LEU A 33 -3.80 -8.95 -17.04
CA LEU A 33 -2.39 -8.60 -17.13
C LEU A 33 -1.80 -8.10 -15.81
N ARG A 34 -2.66 -7.92 -14.78
CA ARG A 34 -2.24 -7.44 -13.46
C ARG A 34 -1.51 -8.54 -12.70
N ASP A 35 -0.54 -8.12 -11.90
CA ASP A 35 0.10 -9.04 -10.96
C ASP A 35 -0.92 -9.56 -9.95
N PRO A 36 -0.88 -10.85 -9.60
CA PRO A 36 -1.77 -11.40 -8.58
C PRO A 36 -1.43 -10.81 -7.21
N VAL A 37 -2.45 -10.70 -6.36
CA VAL A 37 -2.27 -10.33 -4.95
C VAL A 37 -1.33 -11.32 -4.26
N SER A 38 -0.47 -10.80 -3.38
CA SER A 38 0.48 -11.59 -2.60
C SER A 38 -0.13 -12.87 -2.02
N ALA A 39 0.54 -14.00 -2.26
CA ALA A 39 0.16 -15.29 -1.68
C ALA A 39 0.13 -15.25 -0.15
N PHE A 40 0.96 -14.42 0.47
CA PHE A 40 0.95 -14.21 1.92
C PHE A 40 -0.35 -13.55 2.38
N THR A 41 -0.81 -12.51 1.68
CA THR A 41 -2.09 -11.84 1.98
C THR A 41 -3.26 -12.80 1.82
N ARG A 42 -3.29 -13.60 0.74
CA ARG A 42 -4.32 -14.63 0.55
C ARG A 42 -4.31 -15.67 1.68
N MET A 43 -3.12 -16.10 2.10
CA MET A 43 -2.97 -17.03 3.23
C MET A 43 -3.46 -16.43 4.55
N LEU A 44 -3.19 -15.14 4.82
CA LEU A 44 -3.75 -14.46 6.00
C LEU A 44 -5.28 -14.40 5.98
N TRP A 45 -5.92 -14.26 4.82
CA TRP A 45 -7.38 -14.24 4.76
C TRP A 45 -7.99 -15.64 4.90
N ARG A 46 -7.47 -16.64 4.18
CA ARG A 46 -7.97 -18.02 4.28
C ARG A 46 -7.67 -18.65 5.64
N GLU A 47 -6.39 -18.75 5.98
CA GLU A 47 -5.93 -19.45 7.18
C GLU A 47 -6.01 -18.61 8.45
N GLY A 48 -5.87 -17.30 8.30
CA GLY A 48 -5.95 -16.31 9.37
C GLY A 48 -7.39 -16.04 9.78
N LEU A 49 -8.15 -15.42 8.88
CA LEU A 49 -9.50 -14.92 9.13
C LEU A 49 -10.58 -16.01 8.97
N GLN A 50 -10.76 -16.59 7.78
CA GLN A 50 -11.89 -17.47 7.48
C GLN A 50 -11.88 -18.74 8.33
N ARG A 51 -10.72 -19.40 8.50
CA ARG A 51 -10.62 -20.58 9.37
C ARG A 51 -10.98 -20.30 10.83
N ARG A 52 -10.67 -19.10 11.35
CA ARG A 52 -10.97 -18.71 12.74
C ARG A 52 -12.40 -18.17 12.89
N HIS A 53 -12.90 -17.51 11.86
CA HIS A 53 -14.19 -16.82 11.85
C HIS A 53 -14.96 -17.13 10.56
N PRO A 54 -15.47 -18.36 10.36
CA PRO A 54 -16.11 -18.77 9.12
C PRO A 54 -17.36 -17.95 8.76
N GLY A 55 -18.02 -17.36 9.76
CA GLY A 55 -19.19 -16.50 9.56
C GLY A 55 -18.87 -15.09 9.09
N VAL A 56 -17.58 -14.71 8.97
CA VAL A 56 -17.17 -13.37 8.51
C VAL A 56 -17.00 -13.33 6.98
N CYS A 57 -16.42 -14.35 6.38
CA CYS A 57 -16.17 -14.42 4.93
C CYS A 57 -15.96 -15.87 4.50
N GLY A 58 -16.67 -16.33 3.46
CA GLY A 58 -16.49 -17.63 2.85
C GLY A 58 -15.27 -17.71 1.93
N GLU A 59 -14.85 -18.93 1.58
CA GLU A 59 -13.70 -19.14 0.67
C GLU A 59 -13.95 -18.54 -0.72
N ASP A 60 -15.14 -18.77 -1.29
CA ASP A 60 -15.51 -18.21 -2.59
C ASP A 60 -15.56 -16.67 -2.58
N GLU A 61 -15.94 -16.07 -1.44
CA GLU A 61 -15.93 -14.61 -1.27
C GLU A 61 -14.50 -14.07 -1.21
N ILE A 62 -13.58 -14.77 -0.54
CA ILE A 62 -12.15 -14.43 -0.52
C ILE A 62 -11.57 -14.48 -1.94
N GLU A 63 -11.87 -15.52 -2.70
CA GLU A 63 -11.41 -15.63 -4.09
C GLU A 63 -11.97 -14.51 -4.96
N LEU A 64 -13.25 -14.18 -4.77
CA LEU A 64 -13.88 -13.07 -5.49
C LEU A 64 -13.23 -11.74 -5.13
N ILE A 65 -12.93 -11.47 -3.85
CA ILE A 65 -12.26 -10.25 -3.43
C ILE A 65 -10.88 -10.13 -4.10
N PHE A 66 -10.10 -11.22 -4.14
CA PHE A 66 -8.74 -11.21 -4.67
C PHE A 66 -8.62 -11.55 -6.16
N ALA A 67 -9.75 -11.62 -6.87
CA ALA A 67 -9.78 -11.71 -8.32
C ALA A 67 -9.12 -10.45 -8.93
N SER A 68 -8.35 -10.63 -10.00
CA SER A 68 -7.59 -9.55 -10.66
C SER A 68 -8.46 -8.40 -11.14
N GLU A 69 -9.73 -8.68 -11.44
CA GLU A 69 -10.74 -7.70 -11.88
C GLU A 69 -11.21 -6.80 -10.74
N ARG A 70 -10.97 -7.20 -9.49
CA ARG A 70 -11.53 -6.59 -8.28
C ARG A 70 -10.47 -6.04 -7.33
N CYS A 71 -9.29 -6.66 -7.27
CA CYS A 71 -8.22 -6.25 -6.37
C CYS A 71 -6.89 -6.13 -7.11
N THR A 72 -6.27 -4.97 -6.94
CA THR A 72 -4.90 -4.70 -7.38
C THR A 72 -4.02 -4.55 -6.15
N ASP A 73 -2.93 -5.30 -6.10
CA ASP A 73 -1.92 -5.17 -5.05
C ASP A 73 -1.01 -3.95 -5.34
N ILE A 74 -1.36 -2.81 -4.76
CA ILE A 74 -0.62 -1.56 -4.94
C ILE A 74 0.84 -1.70 -4.47
N TYR A 75 1.09 -2.50 -3.44
CA TYR A 75 2.46 -2.70 -2.94
C TYR A 75 3.34 -3.40 -3.98
N ALA A 76 2.80 -4.36 -4.73
CA ALA A 76 3.53 -5.02 -5.81
C ALA A 76 3.95 -4.01 -6.91
N ILE A 77 3.08 -3.05 -7.24
CA ILE A 77 3.39 -1.97 -8.19
C ILE A 77 4.52 -1.10 -7.64
N ILE A 78 4.37 -0.62 -6.40
CA ILE A 78 5.35 0.24 -5.75
C ILE A 78 6.72 -0.43 -5.73
N ALA A 79 6.80 -1.65 -5.21
CA ALA A 79 8.05 -2.35 -4.99
C ALA A 79 8.77 -2.73 -6.29
N LYS A 80 8.04 -2.93 -7.40
CA LYS A 80 8.62 -3.36 -8.68
C LYS A 80 8.87 -2.24 -9.67
N ARG A 81 8.10 -1.15 -9.60
CA ARG A 81 8.02 -0.13 -10.67
C ARG A 81 8.41 1.28 -10.24
N THR A 82 8.61 1.51 -8.95
CA THR A 82 8.91 2.84 -8.43
C THR A 82 10.04 2.79 -7.43
N ASP A 83 10.78 3.89 -7.30
CA ASP A 83 11.81 4.03 -6.29
C ASP A 83 11.51 5.24 -5.40
N TRP A 84 11.46 4.99 -4.11
CA TRP A 84 11.11 5.98 -3.10
C TRP A 84 12.34 6.27 -2.22
N PRO A 85 12.69 7.56 -2.01
CA PRO A 85 13.82 7.94 -1.14
C PRO A 85 13.42 7.87 0.34
N LEU A 86 12.90 6.71 0.77
CA LEU A 86 12.37 6.43 2.10
C LEU A 86 13.10 5.22 2.70
N SER A 87 13.15 5.14 4.03
CA SER A 87 13.75 4.01 4.75
C SER A 87 12.90 2.74 4.74
N SER A 88 11.63 2.84 4.32
CA SER A 88 10.69 1.73 4.24
C SER A 88 9.66 1.98 3.14
N TYR A 89 9.25 0.90 2.48
CA TYR A 89 8.19 0.90 1.46
C TYR A 89 6.84 0.49 2.06
N GLY A 90 6.74 0.44 3.39
CA GLY A 90 5.48 0.20 4.08
C GLY A 90 4.51 1.37 3.88
N ILE A 91 3.21 1.06 3.92
CA ILE A 91 2.12 2.03 3.70
C ILE A 91 2.25 3.31 4.54
N LYS A 92 2.68 3.19 5.81
CA LYS A 92 2.86 4.34 6.70
C LYS A 92 3.95 5.29 6.25
N SER A 93 5.06 4.76 5.75
CA SER A 93 6.17 5.59 5.26
C SER A 93 5.78 6.29 3.96
N ILE A 94 5.15 5.55 3.04
CA ILE A 94 4.77 6.10 1.73
C ILE A 94 3.63 7.10 1.85
N ALA A 95 2.55 6.77 2.56
CA ALA A 95 1.40 7.66 2.68
C ALA A 95 1.74 8.95 3.42
N LYS A 96 2.56 8.89 4.50
CA LYS A 96 3.08 10.10 5.16
C LYS A 96 3.91 10.96 4.21
N ALA A 97 4.77 10.32 3.41
CA ALA A 97 5.52 11.03 2.39
C ALA A 97 4.60 11.65 1.34
N CYS A 98 3.43 11.07 1.07
CA CYS A 98 2.38 11.62 0.19
C CYS A 98 1.42 12.60 0.91
N GLY A 99 1.73 13.03 2.14
CA GLY A 99 0.96 14.05 2.87
C GLY A 99 -0.25 13.51 3.65
N PHE A 100 -0.39 12.19 3.82
CA PHE A 100 -1.44 11.62 4.67
C PHE A 100 -1.00 11.52 6.13
N GLU A 101 -1.93 11.84 7.04
CA GLU A 101 -1.76 11.70 8.48
C GLU A 101 -2.90 10.84 9.03
N TRP A 102 -2.56 9.89 9.88
CA TRP A 102 -3.54 9.10 10.61
C TRP A 102 -4.12 9.93 11.75
N GLU A 103 -5.39 9.70 12.08
CA GLU A 103 -6.07 10.32 13.23
C GLU A 103 -5.42 9.90 14.56
N ASP A 104 -4.96 8.64 14.64
CA ASP A 104 -4.31 8.12 15.83
C ASP A 104 -2.89 8.69 15.99
N VAL A 105 -2.53 9.06 17.23
CA VAL A 105 -1.21 9.59 17.58
C VAL A 105 -0.10 8.55 17.52
N ASP A 106 -0.44 7.26 17.65
CA ASP A 106 0.50 6.14 17.57
C ASP A 106 -0.09 4.97 16.75
N PRO A 107 -0.24 5.15 15.42
CA PRO A 107 -0.88 4.18 14.54
C PRO A 107 0.10 3.04 14.23
N GLY A 108 0.51 2.26 15.23
CA GLY A 108 1.42 1.13 15.09
C GLY A 108 0.69 -0.19 14.82
N GLY A 109 1.28 -1.07 13.99
CA GLY A 109 0.71 -2.41 13.76
C GLY A 109 0.79 -3.31 14.99
N ALA A 110 1.79 -3.11 15.85
CA ALA A 110 1.86 -3.79 17.15
C ALA A 110 0.81 -3.24 18.12
N ASN A 111 0.56 -1.93 18.10
CA ASN A 111 -0.44 -1.29 18.93
C ASN A 111 -1.85 -1.80 18.60
N SER A 112 -2.19 -2.00 17.32
CA SER A 112 -3.51 -2.53 16.95
C SER A 112 -3.77 -3.94 17.47
N ILE A 113 -2.72 -4.76 17.62
CA ILE A 113 -2.83 -6.09 18.26
C ILE A 113 -3.12 -5.92 19.76
N GLU A 114 -2.37 -5.06 20.47
CA GLU A 114 -2.59 -4.81 21.90
C GLU A 114 -3.98 -4.21 22.18
N TRP A 115 -4.46 -3.28 21.35
CA TRP A 115 -5.81 -2.74 21.46
C TRP A 115 -6.88 -3.81 21.27
N TYR A 116 -6.67 -4.73 20.32
CA TYR A 116 -7.61 -5.81 20.07
C TYR A 116 -7.65 -6.80 21.22
N ASP A 117 -6.49 -7.24 21.71
CA ASP A 117 -6.40 -8.17 22.84
C ASP A 117 -7.11 -7.58 24.07
N ARG A 118 -6.85 -6.31 24.39
CA ARG A 118 -7.54 -5.62 25.48
C ARG A 118 -9.03 -5.44 25.23
N PHE A 119 -9.44 -5.16 24.00
CA PHE A 119 -10.86 -5.08 23.67
C PHE A 119 -11.56 -6.43 23.91
N VAL A 120 -10.93 -7.55 23.53
CA VAL A 120 -11.47 -8.89 23.78
C VAL A 120 -11.59 -9.19 25.27
N GLU A 121 -10.60 -8.77 26.07
CA GLU A 121 -10.61 -8.98 27.53
C GLU A 121 -11.63 -8.10 28.26
N THR A 122 -11.77 -6.84 27.84
CA THR A 122 -12.49 -5.81 28.61
C THR A 122 -13.87 -5.48 28.05
N GLY A 123 -14.11 -5.74 26.77
CA GLY A 123 -15.31 -5.29 26.05
C GLY A 123 -15.36 -3.77 25.81
N ASP A 124 -14.26 -3.04 26.01
CA ASP A 124 -14.24 -1.58 25.94
C ASP A 124 -14.55 -1.05 24.53
N GLY A 125 -15.71 -0.41 24.39
CA GLY A 125 -16.15 0.19 23.13
C GLY A 125 -15.21 1.29 22.61
N ALA A 126 -14.43 1.96 23.46
CA ALA A 126 -13.45 2.95 23.04
C ALA A 126 -12.30 2.31 22.26
N LEU A 127 -11.79 1.15 22.71
CA LEU A 127 -10.78 0.38 21.98
C LEU A 127 -11.31 -0.11 20.63
N ARG A 128 -12.54 -0.62 20.60
CA ARG A 128 -13.20 -0.99 19.34
C ARG A 128 -13.27 0.19 18.37
N ASN A 129 -13.72 1.35 18.82
CA ASN A 129 -13.84 2.54 17.98
C ASN A 129 -12.48 3.01 17.46
N ARG A 130 -11.44 2.94 18.32
CA ARG A 130 -10.06 3.24 17.95
C ARG A 130 -9.53 2.30 16.85
N ILE A 131 -9.75 0.99 16.98
CA ILE A 131 -9.37 -0.01 15.95
C ILE A 131 -10.09 0.25 14.64
N VAL A 132 -11.39 0.58 14.68
CA VAL A 132 -12.17 0.91 13.49
C VAL A 132 -11.64 2.18 12.81
N ALA A 133 -11.31 3.23 13.56
CA ALA A 133 -10.71 4.44 13.03
C ALA A 133 -9.34 4.16 12.39
N TYR A 134 -8.47 3.41 13.08
CA TYR A 134 -7.19 2.97 12.57
C TYR A 134 -7.31 2.21 11.23
N ASN A 135 -8.22 1.24 11.14
CA ASN A 135 -8.43 0.46 9.91
C ASN A 135 -9.03 1.30 8.77
N ARG A 136 -9.92 2.24 9.08
CA ARG A 136 -10.47 3.17 8.11
C ARG A 136 -9.37 4.06 7.54
N ASP A 137 -8.48 4.56 8.38
CA ASP A 137 -7.36 5.39 7.94
C ASP A 137 -6.37 4.59 7.08
N ASP A 138 -6.12 3.31 7.35
CA ASP A 138 -5.30 2.44 6.49
C ASP A 138 -5.92 2.28 5.07
N VAL A 139 -7.25 2.24 4.96
CA VAL A 139 -7.96 2.23 3.67
C VAL A 139 -7.80 3.57 2.94
N ILE A 140 -7.97 4.69 3.65
CA ILE A 140 -7.82 6.03 3.08
C ILE A 140 -6.36 6.26 2.66
N ALA A 141 -5.39 5.85 3.47
CA ALA A 141 -3.97 5.92 3.15
C ALA A 141 -3.66 5.15 1.86
N SER A 142 -4.24 3.97 1.69
CA SER A 142 -4.08 3.17 0.45
C SER A 142 -4.63 3.91 -0.78
N GLN A 143 -5.75 4.61 -0.62
CA GLN A 143 -6.28 5.49 -1.65
C GLN A 143 -5.34 6.67 -1.95
N VAL A 144 -4.81 7.36 -0.94
CA VAL A 144 -3.86 8.46 -1.13
C VAL A 144 -2.63 7.99 -1.90
N VAL A 145 -2.10 6.81 -1.58
CA VAL A 145 -0.94 6.25 -2.27
C VAL A 145 -1.28 5.88 -3.72
N ARG A 146 -2.45 5.31 -3.99
CA ARG A 146 -2.93 5.09 -5.36
C ARG A 146 -2.97 6.40 -6.15
N ASP A 147 -3.60 7.43 -5.58
CA ASP A 147 -3.77 8.72 -6.25
C ASP A 147 -2.42 9.39 -6.51
N ALA A 148 -1.47 9.24 -5.59
CA ALA A 148 -0.09 9.70 -5.78
C ALA A 148 0.64 8.94 -6.91
N LEU A 149 0.43 7.62 -7.05
CA LEU A 149 0.99 6.86 -8.18
C LEU A 149 0.41 7.32 -9.52
N GLU A 150 -0.89 7.61 -9.57
CA GLU A 150 -1.54 8.14 -10.75
C GLU A 150 -1.03 9.56 -11.10
N GLU A 151 -0.86 10.43 -10.10
CA GLU A 151 -0.28 11.76 -10.27
C GLU A 151 1.17 11.67 -10.80
N LEU A 152 1.98 10.78 -10.22
CA LEU A 152 3.36 10.54 -10.65
C LEU A 152 3.42 10.09 -12.11
N GLU A 153 2.56 9.16 -12.51
CA GLU A 153 2.51 8.64 -13.88
C GLU A 153 2.06 9.71 -14.88
N THR A 154 1.06 10.52 -14.51
CA THR A 154 0.45 11.50 -15.43
C THR A 154 1.24 12.81 -15.52
N THR A 155 1.89 13.24 -14.44
CA THR A 155 2.55 14.55 -14.34
C THR A 155 4.07 14.45 -14.17
N GLY A 156 4.60 13.27 -13.82
CA GLY A 156 6.01 13.07 -13.47
C GLY A 156 6.37 13.50 -12.05
N VAL A 157 5.43 13.99 -11.25
CA VAL A 157 5.66 14.47 -9.87
C VAL A 157 4.48 14.11 -8.95
N ILE A 158 4.71 14.14 -7.64
CA ILE A 158 3.66 14.06 -6.62
C ILE A 158 3.69 15.37 -5.84
N ALA A 159 2.68 16.24 -5.99
CA ALA A 159 2.73 17.59 -5.43
C ALA A 159 2.80 17.63 -3.90
N SER A 160 2.12 16.68 -3.25
CA SER A 160 2.13 16.52 -1.80
C SER A 160 3.40 15.86 -1.27
N PHE A 161 4.31 15.39 -2.13
CA PHE A 161 5.46 14.62 -1.68
C PHE A 161 6.35 15.43 -0.74
N ARG A 162 6.66 14.86 0.42
CA ARG A 162 7.57 15.41 1.43
C ARG A 162 8.60 14.35 1.78
N ARG A 163 9.87 14.68 1.58
CA ARG A 163 10.97 13.82 2.03
C ARG A 163 11.04 13.89 3.56
N PRO A 164 11.08 12.75 4.26
CA PRO A 164 11.36 12.74 5.69
C PRO A 164 12.70 13.43 5.96
N ALA A 165 12.78 14.19 7.06
CA ALA A 165 14.07 14.65 7.56
C ALA A 165 14.92 13.40 7.87
N ILE A 166 16.13 13.35 7.29
CA ILE A 166 17.12 12.28 7.51
C ILE A 166 17.78 12.51 8.87
#